data_AF-A0A0N4YTK7-F1
#
_entry.id   AF-A0A0N4YTK7-F1
#
_cell.length_a   1.000
_cell.length_b   1.000
_cell.length_c   1.000
_cell.angle_alpha   90.00
_cell.angle_beta   90.00
_cell.angle_gamma   90.00
#
_symmetry.space_group_name_H-M   'P 1'
#
loop_
_entity.id
_entity.type
_entity.pdbx_description
1 polymer ?
#
loop_
_entity_poly.entity_id
_entity_poly.type
_entity_poly.pdbx_seq_one_letter_code
_entity_poly.pdbx_strand_id
1 'polypeptide(L)'
;MKLKPDAPSTATVYCWFVRFAKGYFSLDEAVETRRRASTETVVVLAAVESDPTKSVRDVEMEIGIPKSTVHRVLKRNGLVSKRPRTIRGPL
;
A
#
# COMPACT_ATOMS: atom_id res chain seq x y z
N MET A 1 -22.85 -34.17 23.57
CA MET A 1 -21.71 -33.34 24.06
C MET A 1 -21.37 -32.32 22.98
N LYS A 2 -21.43 -31.02 23.27
CA LYS A 2 -21.15 -29.97 22.25
C LYS A 2 -19.63 -29.78 22.11
N LEU A 3 -19.08 -30.00 20.91
CA LEU A 3 -17.73 -29.55 20.55
C LEU A 3 -17.74 -28.02 20.52
N LYS A 4 -16.92 -27.35 21.34
CA LYS A 4 -16.66 -25.92 21.21
C LYS A 4 -15.66 -25.72 20.07
N PRO A 5 -15.97 -24.98 18.99
CA PRO A 5 -15.07 -24.80 17.85
C PRO A 5 -14.13 -23.59 18.01
N ASP A 6 -13.69 -23.28 19.24
CA ASP A 6 -12.80 -22.12 19.49
C ASP A 6 -11.33 -22.50 19.72
N ALA A 7 -11.00 -23.79 19.59
CA ALA A 7 -9.61 -24.23 19.73
C ALA A 7 -8.86 -24.07 18.38
N PRO A 8 -7.69 -23.41 18.36
CA PRO A 8 -6.88 -23.31 17.15
C PRO A 8 -6.37 -24.68 16.73
N SER A 9 -6.16 -24.86 15.43
CA SER A 9 -5.60 -26.11 14.90
C SER A 9 -4.16 -26.34 15.41
N THR A 10 -3.72 -27.61 15.45
CA THR A 10 -2.33 -27.95 15.81
C THR A 10 -1.31 -27.21 14.94
N ALA A 11 -1.62 -27.01 13.66
CA ALA A 11 -0.75 -26.25 12.74
C ALA A 11 -0.63 -24.79 13.16
N THR A 12 -1.73 -24.16 13.57
CA THR A 12 -1.74 -22.79 14.10
C THR A 12 -0.88 -22.68 15.36
N VAL A 13 -1.02 -23.63 16.30
CA VAL A 13 -0.20 -23.67 17.53
C VAL A 13 1.29 -23.80 17.21
N TYR A 14 1.64 -24.69 16.27
CA TYR A 14 3.02 -24.88 15.83
C TYR A 14 3.61 -23.62 15.19
N CYS A 15 2.85 -22.92 14.34
CA CYS A 15 3.28 -21.65 13.76
C CYS A 15 3.59 -20.59 14.83
N TRP A 16 2.76 -20.48 15.86
CA TRP A 16 3.00 -19.58 16.99
C TRP A 16 4.24 -19.98 17.79
N PHE A 17 4.44 -21.27 18.06
CA PHE A 17 5.62 -21.75 18.77
C PHE A 17 6.92 -21.38 18.04
N VAL A 18 6.98 -21.61 16.72
CA VAL A 18 8.14 -21.23 15.90
C VAL A 18 8.35 -19.71 15.89
N ARG A 19 7.27 -18.92 15.84
CA ARG A 19 7.33 -17.46 15.89
C ARG A 19 7.92 -16.96 17.22
N PHE A 20 7.48 -17.52 18.35
CA PHE A 20 8.01 -17.19 19.68
C PHE A 20 9.45 -17.65 19.89
N ALA A 21 9.82 -18.81 19.36
CA ALA A 21 11.21 -19.28 19.40
C ALA A 21 12.19 -18.32 18.67
N LYS A 22 11.68 -17.55 17.70
CA LYS A 22 12.45 -16.51 16.99
C LYS A 22 12.44 -15.13 17.69
N GLY A 23 11.85 -15.03 18.88
CA GLY A 23 11.78 -13.80 19.67
C GLY A 23 10.62 -12.86 19.31
N TYR A 24 9.67 -13.28 18.46
CA TYR A 24 8.53 -12.44 18.05
C TYR A 24 7.29 -12.71 18.92
N PHE A 25 7.23 -12.11 20.11
CA PHE A 25 6.18 -12.36 21.10
C PHE A 25 4.88 -11.57 20.91
N SER A 26 4.80 -10.65 19.93
CA SER A 26 3.56 -9.91 19.66
C SER A 26 2.46 -10.84 19.13
N LEU A 27 1.32 -10.76 19.82
CA LEU A 27 0.07 -11.47 19.53
C LEU A 27 -0.79 -10.76 18.49
N ASP A 28 -0.43 -9.54 18.09
CA ASP A 28 -1.13 -8.84 17.04
C ASP A 28 -0.96 -9.64 15.74
N GLU A 29 -2.08 -9.87 15.02
CA GLU A 29 -1.98 -10.24 13.62
C GLU A 29 -1.09 -9.19 12.98
N ALA A 30 0.09 -9.62 12.53
CA ALA A 30 1.05 -8.72 11.92
C ALA A 30 0.30 -8.00 10.81
N VAL A 31 -0.02 -6.71 11.04
CA VAL A 31 -0.82 -5.88 10.13
C VAL A 31 -0.26 -6.17 8.75
N GLU A 32 -1.05 -6.91 7.97
CA GLU A 32 -0.62 -7.60 6.75
C GLU A 32 0.51 -6.83 6.12
N THR A 33 1.72 -7.41 6.22
CA THR A 33 2.97 -6.77 5.81
C THR A 33 2.64 -6.04 4.53
N ARG A 34 2.66 -4.70 4.53
CA ARG A 34 2.35 -3.96 3.31
C ARG A 34 3.30 -4.56 2.27
N ARG A 35 2.76 -5.27 1.27
CA ARG A 35 3.58 -5.90 0.22
C ARG A 35 4.66 -4.89 -0.14
N ARG A 36 5.94 -5.30 -0.07
CA ARG A 36 7.07 -4.46 -0.49
C ARG A 36 6.65 -3.74 -1.77
N ALA A 37 6.84 -2.41 -1.79
CA ALA A 37 6.49 -1.61 -2.95
C ALA A 37 7.02 -2.31 -4.20
N SER A 38 6.13 -2.66 -5.14
CA SER A 38 6.57 -3.25 -6.41
C SER A 38 7.47 -2.26 -7.13
N THR A 39 8.32 -2.72 -8.05
CA THR A 39 9.11 -1.84 -8.92
C THR A 39 8.23 -0.78 -9.59
N GLU A 40 7.04 -1.17 -10.05
CA GLU A 40 6.02 -0.26 -10.59
C GLU A 40 5.60 0.84 -9.60
N THR A 41 5.47 0.50 -8.31
CA THR A 41 5.11 1.47 -7.27
C THR A 41 6.20 2.53 -7.11
N VAL A 42 7.47 2.10 -7.10
CA VAL A 42 8.62 3.01 -6.97
C VAL A 42 8.71 3.93 -8.20
N VAL A 43 8.58 3.38 -9.40
CA VAL A 43 8.67 4.15 -10.66
C VAL A 43 7.53 5.16 -10.77
N VAL A 44 6.29 4.77 -10.44
CA VAL A 44 5.15 5.70 -10.44
C VAL A 44 5.34 6.83 -9.44
N LEU A 45 5.80 6.53 -8.22
CA LEU A 45 6.02 7.56 -7.20
C LEU A 45 7.13 8.53 -7.61
N ALA A 46 8.24 8.02 -8.18
CA ALA A 46 9.33 8.86 -8.67
C ALA A 46 8.90 9.78 -9.83
N ALA A 47 8.07 9.29 -10.75
CA ALA A 47 7.54 10.10 -11.86
C ALA A 47 6.61 11.23 -11.38
N VAL A 48 5.83 11.00 -10.33
CA VAL A 48 4.94 12.01 -9.74
C VAL A 48 5.70 12.98 -8.83
N GLU A 49 6.77 12.53 -8.19
CA GLU A 49 7.64 13.37 -7.37
C GLU A 49 8.47 14.35 -8.23
N SER A 50 8.89 13.95 -9.43
CA SER A 50 9.60 14.83 -10.36
C SER A 50 8.72 15.94 -10.93
N ASP A 51 7.44 15.63 -11.21
CA ASP A 51 6.45 16.62 -11.63
C ASP A 51 5.04 16.25 -11.13
N PRO A 52 4.55 16.88 -10.06
CA PRO A 52 3.24 16.58 -9.48
C PRO A 52 2.06 17.13 -10.29
N THR A 53 2.32 17.88 -11.37
CA THR A 53 1.27 18.49 -12.21
C THR A 53 0.85 17.59 -13.37
N LYS A 54 1.65 16.56 -13.69
CA LYS A 54 1.36 15.60 -14.76
C LYS A 54 0.05 14.88 -14.51
N SER A 55 -0.71 14.66 -15.59
CA SER A 55 -1.89 13.81 -15.51
C SER A 55 -1.48 12.34 -15.40
N VAL A 56 -2.38 11.50 -14.90
CA VAL A 56 -2.16 10.04 -14.85
C VAL A 56 -1.91 9.45 -16.25
N ARG A 57 -2.47 10.05 -17.30
CA ARG A 57 -2.21 9.62 -18.69
C ARG A 57 -0.81 9.99 -19.15
N ASP A 58 -0.32 11.16 -18.77
CA ASP A 58 1.05 11.57 -19.12
C ASP A 58 2.07 10.66 -18.44
N VAL A 59 1.84 10.33 -17.17
CA VAL A 59 2.65 9.36 -16.41
C VAL A 59 2.63 7.98 -17.07
N GLU A 60 1.45 7.49 -17.51
CA GLU A 60 1.34 6.23 -18.25
C GLU A 60 2.18 6.23 -19.54
N MET A 61 2.09 7.30 -20.34
CA MET A 61 2.85 7.40 -21.60
C MET A 61 4.36 7.48 -21.35
N GLU A 62 4.79 8.14 -20.28
CA GLU A 62 6.20 8.35 -19.95
C GLU A 62 6.89 7.06 -19.46
N ILE A 63 6.24 6.31 -18.57
CA ILE A 63 6.86 5.13 -17.92
C ILE A 63 6.35 3.79 -18.45
N GLY A 64 5.36 3.81 -19.36
CA GLY A 64 4.76 2.61 -19.95
C GLY A 64 3.94 1.75 -18.99
N ILE A 65 3.62 2.25 -17.79
CA ILE A 65 2.80 1.53 -16.80
C ILE A 65 1.33 1.86 -17.05
N PRO A 66 0.43 0.86 -17.13
CA PRO A 66 -0.98 1.09 -17.40
C PRO A 66 -1.61 2.07 -16.41
N LYS A 67 -2.46 2.97 -16.92
CA LYS A 67 -3.19 3.98 -16.14
C LYS A 67 -3.90 3.41 -14.92
N SER A 68 -4.44 2.19 -15.01
CA SER A 68 -5.10 1.50 -13.89
C SER A 68 -4.14 1.21 -12.73
N THR A 69 -2.89 0.83 -13.05
CA THR A 69 -1.82 0.62 -12.06
C THR A 69 -1.36 1.96 -11.48
N VAL A 70 -1.16 2.98 -12.32
CA VAL A 70 -0.79 4.33 -11.84
C VAL A 70 -1.84 4.86 -10.86
N HIS A 71 -3.13 4.83 -11.22
CA HIS A 71 -4.23 5.22 -10.34
C HIS A 71 -4.25 4.44 -9.02
N ARG A 72 -4.04 3.12 -9.09
CA ARG A 72 -4.02 2.25 -7.90
C ARG A 72 -2.87 2.62 -6.97
N VAL A 73 -1.68 2.86 -7.51
CA VAL A 73 -0.50 3.26 -6.74
C VAL A 73 -0.71 4.61 -6.07
N LEU A 74 -1.20 5.62 -6.80
CA LEU A 74 -1.45 6.95 -6.23
C LEU A 74 -2.48 6.89 -5.10
N LYS A 75 -3.60 6.17 -5.31
CA LYS A 75 -4.64 6.00 -4.29
C LYS A 75 -4.13 5.29 -3.05
N ARG A 76 -3.34 4.22 -3.21
CA ARG A 76 -2.78 3.45 -2.09
C ARG A 76 -1.79 4.27 -1.25
N ASN A 77 -1.12 5.25 -1.85
CA ASN A 77 -0.17 6.14 -1.18
C ASN A 77 -0.80 7.48 -0.75
N GLY A 78 -2.12 7.65 -0.88
CA GLY A 78 -2.81 8.87 -0.43
C GLY A 78 -2.56 10.11 -1.29
N LEU A 79 -2.04 9.94 -2.52
CA LEU A 79 -1.79 11.04 -3.44
C LEU A 79 -3.09 11.41 -4.16
N VAL A 80 -3.50 12.67 -4.01
CA VAL A 80 -4.74 13.23 -4.58
C VAL A 80 -4.43 14.49 -5.38
N SER A 81 -5.13 14.68 -6.50
CA SER A 81 -5.03 15.90 -7.29
C SER A 81 -5.59 17.07 -6.48
N LYS A 82 -4.73 18.04 -6.15
CA LYS A 82 -5.12 19.29 -5.51
C LYS A 82 -5.34 20.34 -6.58
N ARG A 83 -6.40 21.13 -6.46
CA ARG A 83 -6.62 22.28 -7.35
C ARG A 83 -5.52 23.33 -7.11
N PRO A 84 -5.04 24.01 -8.16
CA PRO A 84 -4.13 25.13 -7.99
C PRO A 84 -4.77 26.20 -7.09
N ARG A 85 -3.97 26.76 -6.18
CA ARG A 85 -4.44 27.75 -5.22
C ARG A 85 -4.77 29.03 -6.00
N THR A 86 -6.05 29.34 -6.19
CA THR A 86 -6.48 30.60 -6.81
C THR A 86 -6.18 31.73 -5.85
N ILE A 87 -5.20 32.58 -6.20
CA ILE A 87 -5.01 33.86 -5.53
C ILE A 87 -6.16 34.75 -5.99
N ARG A 88 -7.20 34.90 -5.16
CA ARG A 88 -8.19 35.97 -5.33
C ARG A 88 -7.51 37.29 -5.00
N GLY A 89 -6.88 37.90 -6.00
CA GLY A 89 -6.37 39.28 -5.90
C GLY A 89 -7.50 40.30 -6.09
N PRO A 90 -7.44 41.49 -5.45
CA PRO A 90 -8.36 42.57 -5.73
C PRO A 90 -8.02 43.19 -7.10
N LEU A 91 -9.07 43.57 -7.83
CA LEU A 91 -9.04 44.28 -9.11
C LEU A 91 -8.36 45.66 -8.99
#